data_AF-A0AAD8QHZ2-F1
#
_entry.id   AF-A0AAD8QHZ2-F1
#
_cell.length_a   1.000
_cell.length_b   1.000
_cell.length_c   1.000
_cell.angle_alpha   90.00
_cell.angle_beta   90.00
_cell.angle_gamma   90.00
#
_symmetry.space_group_name_H-M   'P 1'
#
loop_
_entity.id
_entity.type
_entity.pdbx_description
1 polymer ?
#
loop_
_entity_poly.entity_id
_entity_poly.type
_entity_poly.pdbx_seq_one_letter_code
_entity_poly.pdbx_strand_id
1 'polypeptide(L)'
;MDRTVVLAMEEYGVPPRDMNMRYLQYNITAEESTLSELYPRDHPVFMDPGAIHMQSWSLVDEIYLGKQDVRLDIARFRPVLQKALELLR
;
A
#
# COMPACT_ATOMS: atom_id res chain seq x y z
N MET A 1 -14.46 6.11 -2.32
CA MET A 1 -13.13 5.75 -1.80
C MET A 1 -12.68 4.52 -2.54
N ASP A 2 -11.45 4.52 -3.07
CA ASP A 2 -10.85 3.36 -3.72
C ASP A 2 -10.80 2.17 -2.74
N ARG A 3 -11.28 1.00 -3.17
CA ARG A 3 -11.38 -0.21 -2.33
C ARG A 3 -10.01 -0.65 -1.78
N THR A 4 -8.93 -0.32 -2.48
CA THR A 4 -7.57 -0.63 -2.07
C THR A 4 -7.15 0.12 -0.80
N VAL A 5 -7.63 1.36 -0.63
CA VAL A 5 -7.30 2.19 0.55
C VAL A 5 -7.92 1.62 1.83
N VAL A 6 -9.04 0.90 1.70
CA VAL A 6 -9.76 0.29 2.83
C VAL A 6 -8.95 -0.87 3.42
N LEU A 7 -8.41 -1.76 2.58
CA LEU A 7 -7.66 -2.94 3.04
C LEU A 7 -6.41 -2.57 3.85
N ALA A 8 -5.56 -1.69 3.29
CA ALA A 8 -4.35 -1.26 3.99
C ALA A 8 -4.66 -0.51 5.30
N MET A 9 -5.76 0.23 5.35
CA MET A 9 -6.21 0.89 6.58
C MET A 9 -6.67 -0.12 7.63
N GLU A 10 -7.45 -1.14 7.25
CA GLU A 10 -7.93 -2.17 8.17
C GLU A 10 -6.78 -3.02 8.73
N GLU A 11 -5.83 -3.41 7.87
CA GLU A 11 -4.73 -4.30 8.27
C GLU A 11 -3.58 -3.57 8.99
N TYR A 12 -3.25 -2.35 8.58
CA TYR A 12 -2.08 -1.63 9.09
C TYR A 12 -2.41 -0.31 9.81
N GLY A 13 -3.60 0.25 9.57
CA GLY A 13 -4.00 1.54 10.13
C GLY A 13 -4.77 1.45 11.44
N VAL A 14 -5.73 0.52 11.53
CA VAL A 14 -6.57 0.32 12.73
C VAL A 14 -5.76 -0.24 13.90
N PRO A 15 -4.95 -1.31 13.76
CA PRO A 15 -4.29 -1.91 14.93
C PRO A 15 -3.36 -0.92 15.67
N PRO A 16 -2.51 -0.12 15.01
CA PRO A 16 -1.72 0.89 15.71
C PRO A 16 -2.58 1.97 16.38
N ARG A 17 -3.71 2.37 15.78
CA ARG A 17 -4.61 3.37 16.38
C ARG A 17 -5.25 2.84 17.66
N ASP A 18 -5.66 1.57 17.68
CA ASP A 18 -6.18 0.91 18.88
C ASP A 18 -5.12 0.80 19.99
N MET A 19 -3.84 0.84 19.61
CA MET A 19 -2.68 0.91 20.52
C MET A 19 -2.24 2.35 20.85
N ASN A 20 -3.08 3.37 20.58
CA ASN A 20 -2.76 4.79 20.75
C ASN A 20 -1.55 5.29 19.94
N MET A 21 -1.20 4.60 18.85
CA MET A 21 -0.17 5.03 17.91
C MET A 21 -0.78 5.83 16.75
N ARG A 22 0.04 6.66 16.11
CA ARG A 22 -0.33 7.40 14.91
C ARG A 22 0.00 6.58 13.67
N TYR A 23 -0.92 6.53 12.72
CA TYR A 23 -0.73 5.90 11.40
C TYR A 23 -0.77 6.97 10.29
N LEU A 24 0.23 6.93 9.41
CA LEU A 24 0.28 7.74 8.20
C LEU A 24 0.30 6.82 6.98
N GLN A 25 -0.67 7.00 6.09
CA GLN A 25 -0.75 6.23 4.86
C GLN A 25 0.02 6.91 3.73
N TYR A 26 0.77 6.12 2.98
CA TYR A 26 1.30 6.48 1.67
C TYR A 26 0.87 5.44 0.66
N ASN A 27 0.13 5.86 -0.37
CA ASN A 27 -0.27 4.99 -1.46
C ASN A 27 0.78 5.08 -2.57
N ILE A 28 1.51 3.99 -2.77
CA ILE A 28 2.43 3.88 -3.90
C ILE A 28 1.64 3.88 -5.21
N THR A 29 2.30 4.30 -6.28
CA THR A 29 1.81 4.12 -7.65
C THR A 29 2.27 2.78 -8.22
N ALA A 30 1.64 2.36 -9.31
CA ALA A 30 2.14 1.21 -10.06
C ALA A 30 3.54 1.45 -10.62
N GLU A 31 3.92 2.69 -10.95
CA GLU A 31 5.29 3.08 -11.34
C GLU A 31 6.32 2.84 -10.23
N GLU A 32 5.93 2.99 -8.97
CA GLU A 32 6.80 2.74 -7.82
C GLU A 32 6.85 1.25 -7.47
N SER A 33 6.10 0.38 -8.14
CA SER A 33 6.06 -1.05 -7.87
C SER A 33 6.74 -1.86 -8.97
N THR A 34 7.55 -2.85 -8.60
CA THR A 34 8.09 -3.83 -9.57
C THR A 34 7.01 -4.69 -10.22
N LEU A 35 5.80 -4.74 -9.65
CA LEU A 35 4.67 -5.43 -10.29
C LEU A 35 4.34 -4.85 -11.67
N SER A 36 4.67 -3.58 -11.93
CA SER A 36 4.45 -2.97 -13.26
C SER A 36 5.32 -3.58 -14.36
N GLU A 37 6.35 -4.33 -13.99
CA GLU A 37 7.19 -5.12 -14.90
C GLU A 37 6.61 -6.52 -15.13
N LEU A 38 5.74 -7.00 -14.23
CA LEU A 38 5.18 -8.36 -14.24
C LEU A 38 3.76 -8.41 -14.80
N TYR A 39 3.00 -7.32 -14.67
CA TYR A 39 1.59 -7.26 -15.03
C TYR A 39 1.29 -6.05 -15.91
N PRO A 40 0.37 -6.17 -16.88
CA PRO A 40 -0.10 -5.02 -17.64
C PRO A 40 -0.90 -4.07 -16.75
N ARG A 41 -1.00 -2.80 -17.15
CA ARG A 41 -1.58 -1.74 -16.29
C ARG A 41 -3.07 -1.88 -16.01
N ASP A 42 -3.79 -2.56 -16.88
CA ASP A 42 -5.20 -2.90 -16.74
C ASP A 42 -5.43 -4.21 -15.97
N HIS A 43 -4.38 -4.86 -15.49
CA HIS A 43 -4.49 -6.09 -14.71
C HIS A 43 -5.17 -5.84 -13.34
N PRO A 44 -5.99 -6.78 -12.81
CA PRO A 44 -6.64 -6.63 -11.51
C PRO A 44 -5.70 -6.35 -10.33
N VAL A 45 -4.42 -6.74 -10.43
CA VAL A 45 -3.38 -6.40 -9.44
C VAL A 45 -3.25 -4.89 -9.20
N PHE A 46 -3.62 -4.06 -10.18
CA PHE A 46 -3.67 -2.61 -10.04
C PHE A 46 -5.09 -2.06 -10.01
N MET A 47 -6.00 -2.63 -10.80
CA MET A 47 -7.34 -2.10 -11.00
C MET A 47 -8.34 -2.50 -9.91
N ASP A 48 -8.18 -3.70 -9.34
CA ASP A 48 -8.99 -4.19 -8.23
C ASP A 48 -8.19 -5.14 -7.30
N PRO A 49 -7.23 -4.61 -6.53
CA PRO A 49 -6.45 -5.41 -5.58
C PRO A 49 -7.31 -6.14 -4.55
N GLY A 50 -8.51 -5.61 -4.26
CA GLY A 50 -9.45 -6.23 -3.35
C GLY A 50 -10.04 -7.54 -3.88
N ALA A 51 -10.23 -7.67 -5.19
CA ALA A 51 -10.62 -8.94 -5.79
C ALA A 51 -9.55 -10.03 -5.60
N ILE A 52 -8.26 -9.68 -5.66
CA ILE A 52 -7.15 -10.61 -5.38
C ILE A 52 -7.17 -11.02 -3.91
N HIS A 53 -7.35 -10.05 -3.00
CA HIS A 53 -7.43 -10.28 -1.56
C HIS A 53 -8.58 -11.21 -1.18
N MET A 54 -9.77 -10.98 -1.75
CA MET A 54 -10.96 -11.82 -1.53
C MET A 54 -10.81 -13.25 -2.06
N GLN A 55 -9.92 -13.48 -3.04
CA GLN A 55 -9.74 -14.80 -3.64
C GLN A 55 -8.92 -15.73 -2.75
N SER A 56 -7.77 -15.28 -2.24
CA SER A 56 -6.93 -16.07 -1.34
C SER A 56 -5.84 -15.23 -0.69
N TRP A 57 -5.61 -15.46 0.60
CA TRP A 57 -4.43 -14.96 1.30
C TRP A 57 -3.11 -15.40 0.65
N SER A 58 -3.04 -16.63 0.12
CA SER A 58 -1.82 -17.12 -0.54
C SER A 58 -1.46 -16.33 -1.81
N LEU A 59 -2.46 -15.78 -2.51
CA LEU A 59 -2.22 -14.92 -3.67
C LEU A 59 -1.73 -13.54 -3.24
N VAL A 60 -2.26 -13.02 -2.13
CA VAL A 60 -1.79 -11.76 -1.55
C VAL A 60 -0.32 -11.89 -1.15
N ASP A 61 0.01 -12.95 -0.42
CA ASP A 61 1.37 -13.25 0.03
C ASP A 61 2.32 -13.39 -1.17
N GLU A 62 1.97 -14.20 -2.17
CA GLU A 62 2.80 -14.40 -3.34
C GLU A 62 3.02 -13.11 -4.15
N ILE A 63 1.96 -12.33 -4.39
CA ILE A 63 2.00 -11.18 -5.31
C ILE A 63 2.51 -9.93 -4.60
N TYR A 64 1.85 -9.50 -3.53
CA TYR A 64 2.11 -8.20 -2.90
C TYR A 64 3.17 -8.25 -1.81
N LEU A 65 3.37 -9.39 -1.15
CA LEU A 65 4.39 -9.53 -0.08
C LEU A 65 5.65 -10.25 -0.57
N GLY A 66 5.55 -11.08 -1.60
CA GLY A 66 6.65 -11.86 -2.16
C GLY A 66 7.30 -11.24 -3.40
N LYS A 67 6.51 -10.97 -4.45
CA LYS A 67 7.03 -10.50 -5.76
C LYS A 67 7.16 -8.99 -5.87
N GLN A 68 6.47 -8.22 -5.02
CA GLN A 68 6.51 -6.77 -5.05
C GLN A 68 7.71 -6.22 -4.29
N ASP A 69 8.51 -5.41 -4.99
CA ASP A 69 9.42 -4.45 -4.40
C ASP A 69 8.93 -3.03 -4.72
N VAL A 70 9.33 -2.06 -3.90
CA VAL A 70 8.96 -0.65 -4.05
C VAL A 70 10.19 0.21 -4.39
N ARG A 71 10.15 0.86 -5.56
CA ARG A 71 11.07 1.91 -5.98
C ARG A 71 10.45 3.27 -5.65
N LEU A 72 10.65 3.70 -4.42
CA LEU A 72 9.99 4.87 -3.84
C LEU A 72 10.37 6.19 -4.55
N ASP A 73 9.37 6.96 -4.97
CA ASP A 73 9.58 8.32 -5.44
C ASP A 73 9.73 9.25 -4.22
N ILE A 74 10.97 9.66 -3.94
CA ILE A 74 11.29 10.50 -2.78
C ILE A 74 10.63 11.88 -2.87
N ALA A 75 10.40 12.43 -4.06
CA ALA A 75 9.73 13.71 -4.22
C ALA A 75 8.26 13.63 -3.80
N ARG A 76 7.57 12.54 -4.18
CA ARG A 76 6.18 12.27 -3.78
C ARG A 76 6.04 11.84 -2.32
N PHE A 77 7.04 11.13 -1.79
CA PHE A 77 7.03 10.67 -0.40
C PHE A 77 7.38 11.76 0.62
N ARG A 78 8.10 12.81 0.20
CA ARG A 78 8.57 13.90 1.08
C ARG A 78 7.49 14.50 2.00
N PRO A 79 6.26 14.82 1.54
CA PRO A 79 5.23 15.39 2.41
C PRO A 79 4.82 14.44 3.54
N VAL A 80 4.85 13.13 3.33
CA VAL A 80 4.56 12.12 4.37
C VAL A 80 5.64 12.15 5.45
N LEU A 81 6.91 12.24 5.06
CA LEU A 81 8.03 12.36 6.01
C LEU A 81 7.97 13.66 6.81
N GLN A 82 7.65 14.79 6.16
CA GLN A 82 7.44 16.06 6.84
C GLN A 82 6.31 15.95 7.86
N LYS A 83 5.19 15.32 7.48
CA LYS A 83 4.07 15.10 8.39
C LYS A 83 4.45 14.20 9.56
N ALA A 84 5.22 13.14 9.31
CA ALA A 84 5.73 12.27 10.37
C ALA A 84 6.58 13.05 11.37
N LEU A 85 7.49 13.93 10.90
CA LEU A 85 8.33 14.77 11.75
C LEU A 85 7.51 15.77 12.60
N GLU A 86 6.47 16.37 12.02
CA GLU A 86 5.54 17.23 12.78
C GLU A 86 4.84 16.46 13.90
N LEU A 87 4.42 15.22 13.63
CA LEU A 87 3.72 14.37 14.59
C LEU A 87 4.63 13.78 15.67
N LEU A 88 5.95 13.95 15.59
CA LEU A 88 6.88 13.54 16.65
C LEU A 88 7.19 14.66 17.65
N ARG A 89 6.77 15.90 17.35
CA ARG A 89 6.89 17.05 18.25
C ARG A 89 5.70 17.10 19.20
#